data_AF-A0A183B0I1-F1
#
_entry.id   AF-A0A183B0I1-F1
#
_cell.length_a   1.000
_cell.length_b   1.000
_cell.length_c   1.000
_cell.angle_alpha   90.00
_cell.angle_beta   90.00
_cell.angle_gamma   90.00
#
_symmetry.space_group_name_H-M   'P 1'
#
loop_
_entity.id
_entity.type
_entity.pdbx_description
1 polymer ?
#
loop_
_entity_poly.entity_id
_entity_poly.type
_entity_poly.pdbx_seq_one_letter_code
_entity_poly.pdbx_strand_id
1 'polypeptide(L)'
;MSPTRLINCQSLEQLNLANNNLTTVALLGLRPDRLTYESIEVLDHLTNASLDKQEHLIRRAHPVLLGLRSLRSLILSGNPRIFASINLTLDGKHWVRARQRNENTELLHSIPDSDHLTRQGIFPLTLNELHLAYCSITQMAGLTTLPVLHTINLAHNHIVDMASLSMLRFSSMLRTLNLMENPITEQNNYRSHLICLFPHLTTLDERPVDVKEKVGDLAHSFPLFSWIRQK
;
A
#
# COMPACT_ATOMS: atom_id res chain seq x y z
N MET A 1 -16.28 23.27 -19.80
CA MET A 1 -16.48 22.90 -18.39
C MET A 1 -15.27 22.08 -17.96
N SER A 2 -14.46 22.59 -17.04
CA SER A 2 -13.30 21.86 -16.50
C SER A 2 -13.81 20.60 -15.81
N PRO A 3 -13.33 19.39 -16.12
CA PRO A 3 -13.75 18.20 -15.40
C PRO A 3 -13.43 18.41 -13.93
N THR A 4 -14.43 18.23 -13.07
CA THR A 4 -14.33 18.35 -11.61
C THR A 4 -13.19 17.45 -11.15
N ARG A 5 -12.03 18.04 -10.86
CA ARG A 5 -10.87 17.27 -10.41
C ARG A 5 -11.16 16.78 -9.00
N LEU A 6 -10.94 15.49 -8.74
CA LEU A 6 -11.04 14.86 -7.42
C LEU A 6 -10.29 15.65 -6.33
N ILE A 7 -9.28 16.45 -6.70
CA ILE A 7 -8.54 17.39 -5.84
C ILE A 7 -9.43 18.35 -5.03
N ASN A 8 -10.64 18.67 -5.50
CA ASN A 8 -11.57 19.56 -4.80
C ASN A 8 -12.48 18.82 -3.80
N CYS A 9 -12.45 17.48 -3.78
CA CYS A 9 -13.27 16.64 -2.90
C CYS A 9 -12.57 16.44 -1.55
N GLN A 10 -12.29 17.52 -0.83
CA GLN A 10 -11.50 17.48 0.41
C GLN A 10 -12.20 16.80 1.58
N SER A 11 -13.53 16.67 1.55
CA SER A 11 -14.34 15.97 2.55
C SER A 11 -14.64 14.51 2.17
N LEU A 12 -14.10 14.01 1.06
CA LEU A 12 -14.35 12.64 0.63
C LEU A 12 -13.63 11.66 1.56
N GLU A 13 -14.41 10.87 2.31
CA GLU A 13 -13.88 9.87 3.24
C GLU A 13 -13.79 8.47 2.64
N GLN A 14 -14.65 8.16 1.67
CA GLN A 14 -14.71 6.86 1.04
C GLN A 14 -14.71 7.00 -0.48
N LEU A 15 -13.89 6.21 -1.15
CA LEU A 15 -13.79 6.20 -2.60
C LEU A 15 -13.77 4.75 -3.09
N ASN A 16 -14.78 4.39 -3.87
CA ASN A 16 -14.85 3.09 -4.53
C ASN A 16 -14.59 3.25 -6.02
N LEU A 17 -13.52 2.61 -6.47
CA LEU A 17 -13.06 2.56 -7.85
C LEU A 17 -12.86 1.11 -8.33
N ALA A 18 -13.54 0.15 -7.71
CA ALA A 18 -13.44 -1.25 -8.09
C ALA A 18 -13.87 -1.49 -9.54
N ASN A 19 -13.23 -2.45 -10.21
CA ASN A 19 -13.59 -2.95 -11.55
C ASN A 19 -13.65 -1.86 -12.64
N ASN A 20 -12.82 -0.82 -12.56
CA ASN A 20 -12.81 0.29 -13.51
C ASN A 20 -11.69 0.19 -14.56
N ASN A 21 -10.99 -0.95 -14.64
CA ASN A 21 -9.83 -1.15 -15.51
C ASN A 21 -8.80 -0.02 -15.37
N LEU A 22 -8.60 0.46 -14.14
CA LEU A 22 -7.67 1.54 -13.84
C LEU A 22 -6.24 1.11 -14.15
N THR A 23 -5.46 2.05 -14.67
CA THR A 23 -4.05 1.90 -14.98
C THR A 23 -3.19 2.70 -13.99
N THR A 24 -1.90 2.44 -13.98
CA THR A 24 -0.93 3.18 -13.17
C THR A 24 -0.91 4.67 -13.55
N VAL A 25 -1.14 4.97 -14.83
CA VAL A 25 -1.27 6.33 -15.37
C VAL A 25 -2.41 7.11 -14.72
N ALA A 26 -3.56 6.44 -14.51
CA ALA A 26 -4.73 7.05 -13.90
C ALA A 26 -4.45 7.47 -12.44
N LEU A 27 -3.80 6.61 -11.66
CA LEU A 27 -3.46 6.90 -10.26
C LEU A 27 -2.33 7.92 -10.12
N LEU A 28 -1.37 7.94 -11.05
CA LEU A 28 -0.32 8.96 -11.12
C LEU A 28 -0.83 10.32 -11.65
N GLY A 29 -2.08 10.40 -12.12
CA GLY A 29 -2.66 11.63 -12.67
C GLY A 29 -1.90 12.15 -13.89
N LEU A 30 -1.27 11.25 -14.65
CA LEU A 30 -0.59 11.61 -15.88
C LEU A 30 -1.63 11.83 -16.99
N ARG A 31 -1.49 12.95 -17.69
CA ARG A 31 -2.41 13.37 -18.76
C ARG A 31 -2.35 12.41 -19.96
N PRO A 32 -3.44 11.67 -20.29
CA PRO A 32 -3.44 10.72 -21.40
C PRO A 32 -3.22 11.39 -22.75
N ASP A 33 -3.67 12.64 -22.93
CA ASP A 33 -3.46 13.47 -24.13
C ASP A 33 -1.98 13.77 -24.42
N ARG A 34 -1.09 13.47 -23.47
CA ARG A 34 0.36 13.70 -23.56
C ARG A 34 1.18 12.43 -23.45
N LEU A 35 0.54 11.26 -23.57
CA LEU A 35 1.17 9.94 -23.53
C LEU A 35 0.76 9.14 -24.77
N THR A 36 1.70 8.42 -25.37
CA THR A 36 1.36 7.43 -26.40
C THR A 36 0.81 6.16 -25.74
N TYR A 37 0.04 5.35 -26.47
CA TYR A 37 -0.47 4.07 -25.95
C TYR A 37 0.66 3.16 -25.45
N GLU A 38 1.75 3.07 -26.23
CA GLU A 38 2.98 2.35 -25.83
C GLU A 38 3.56 2.87 -24.51
N SER A 39 3.50 4.19 -24.29
CA SER A 39 3.94 4.78 -23.02
C SER A 39 3.08 4.31 -21.84
N ILE A 40 1.75 4.20 -22.01
CA ILE A 40 0.83 3.78 -20.95
C ILE A 40 1.12 2.33 -20.53
N GLU A 41 1.34 1.44 -21.50
CA GLU A 41 1.68 0.04 -21.24
C GLU A 41 3.02 -0.09 -20.49
N VAL A 42 4.04 0.66 -20.92
CA VAL A 42 5.33 0.73 -20.22
C VAL A 42 5.15 1.23 -18.77
N LEU A 43 4.21 2.16 -18.54
CA LEU A 43 3.92 2.70 -17.22
C LEU A 43 3.28 1.68 -16.27
N ASP A 44 2.43 0.80 -16.80
CA ASP A 44 1.80 -0.29 -16.02
C ASP A 44 2.80 -1.39 -15.63
N HIS A 45 3.95 -1.44 -16.30
CA HIS A 45 5.07 -2.32 -15.97
C HIS A 45 6.22 -1.59 -15.25
N LEU A 46 6.00 -0.35 -14.77
CA LEU A 46 7.04 0.37 -14.05
C LEU A 46 7.46 -0.35 -12.77
N THR A 47 8.78 -0.44 -12.60
CA THR A 47 9.41 -0.85 -11.35
C THR A 47 10.06 0.37 -10.68
N ASN A 48 10.37 0.24 -9.40
CA ASN A 48 11.14 1.26 -8.68
C ASN A 48 12.51 1.56 -9.33
N ALA A 49 13.16 0.57 -9.94
CA ALA A 49 14.43 0.78 -10.65
C ALA A 49 14.25 1.53 -11.97
N SER A 50 13.11 1.36 -12.64
CA SER A 50 12.75 2.12 -13.83
C SER A 50 12.43 3.59 -13.50
N LEU A 51 11.80 3.85 -12.34
CA LEU A 51 11.45 5.20 -11.88
C LEU A 51 12.67 6.12 -11.71
N ASP A 52 13.77 5.63 -11.14
CA ASP A 52 14.99 6.42 -10.92
C ASP A 52 15.59 6.92 -12.25
N LYS A 53 15.41 6.15 -13.33
CA LYS A 53 15.80 6.54 -14.70
C LYS A 53 14.78 7.46 -15.38
N GLN A 54 13.59 7.60 -14.82
CA GLN A 54 12.42 8.25 -15.40
C GLN A 54 11.98 9.47 -14.57
N GLU A 55 12.95 10.23 -14.03
CA GLU A 55 12.71 11.40 -13.17
C GLU A 55 11.75 12.43 -13.81
N HIS A 56 11.80 12.58 -15.14
CA HIS A 56 10.93 13.50 -15.87
C HIS A 56 9.44 13.11 -15.78
N LEU A 57 9.12 11.81 -15.69
CA LEU A 57 7.75 11.33 -15.49
C LEU A 57 7.28 11.64 -14.07
N ILE A 58 8.12 11.42 -13.06
CA ILE A 58 7.84 11.77 -11.66
C ILE A 58 7.57 13.27 -11.53
N ARG A 59 8.36 14.10 -12.20
CA ARG A 59 8.17 15.57 -12.24
C ARG A 59 6.86 15.99 -12.89
N ARG A 60 6.27 15.16 -13.74
CA ARG A 60 4.98 15.42 -14.42
C ARG A 60 3.81 14.70 -13.72
N ALA A 61 4.09 13.70 -12.90
CA ALA A 61 3.10 12.99 -12.13
C ALA A 61 2.41 13.93 -11.15
N HIS A 62 1.11 13.71 -11.01
CA HIS A 62 0.23 14.41 -10.12
C HIS A 62 -0.69 13.37 -9.45
N PRO A 63 -0.14 12.52 -8.56
CA PRO A 63 -0.88 11.42 -7.96
C PRO A 63 -2.06 11.97 -7.15
N VAL A 64 -3.25 11.94 -7.74
CA VAL A 64 -4.41 12.73 -7.28
C VAL A 64 -4.89 12.27 -5.92
N LEU A 65 -4.70 10.97 -5.62
CA LEU A 65 -5.09 10.40 -4.35
C LEU A 65 -4.39 11.10 -3.18
N LEU A 66 -3.12 11.50 -3.29
CA LEU A 66 -2.39 12.22 -2.21
C LEU A 66 -3.09 13.51 -1.76
N GLY A 67 -3.90 14.13 -2.61
CA GLY A 67 -4.68 15.34 -2.25
C GLY A 67 -5.94 15.07 -1.43
N LEU A 68 -6.39 13.82 -1.33
CA LEU A 68 -7.64 13.46 -0.66
C LEU A 68 -7.40 13.28 0.85
N ARG A 69 -7.26 14.40 1.56
CA ARG A 69 -6.85 14.46 2.99
C ARG A 69 -7.84 13.80 3.96
N SER A 70 -9.11 13.71 3.58
CA SER A 70 -10.13 13.07 4.42
C SER A 70 -10.33 11.60 4.07
N LEU A 71 -9.67 11.08 3.03
CA LEU A 71 -9.91 9.71 2.58
C LEU A 71 -9.45 8.71 3.65
N ARG A 72 -10.38 7.86 4.08
CA ARG A 72 -10.20 6.80 5.07
C ARG A 72 -10.36 5.42 4.43
N SER A 73 -11.27 5.27 3.47
CA SER A 73 -11.53 3.98 2.81
C SER A 73 -11.36 4.10 1.30
N LEU A 74 -10.55 3.21 0.74
CA LEU A 74 -10.27 3.15 -0.69
C LEU A 74 -10.44 1.73 -1.21
N ILE A 75 -11.35 1.57 -2.17
CA ILE A 75 -11.61 0.29 -2.83
C ILE A 75 -11.10 0.38 -4.27
N LEU A 76 -10.08 -0.42 -4.59
CA LEU A 76 -9.46 -0.50 -5.91
C LEU A 76 -9.49 -1.94 -6.46
N SER A 77 -10.25 -2.84 -5.83
CA SER A 77 -10.31 -4.25 -6.25
C SER A 77 -10.69 -4.42 -7.73
N GLY A 78 -10.13 -5.43 -8.39
CA GLY A 78 -10.45 -5.73 -9.80
C GLY A 78 -9.83 -4.74 -10.80
N ASN A 79 -8.69 -4.14 -10.46
CA ASN A 79 -7.90 -3.31 -11.37
C ASN A 79 -6.50 -3.93 -11.54
N PRO A 80 -6.29 -4.92 -12.41
CA PRO A 80 -5.00 -5.63 -12.50
C PRO A 80 -3.83 -4.76 -12.99
N ARG A 81 -4.10 -3.62 -13.64
CA ARG A 81 -3.08 -2.72 -14.21
C ARG A 81 -2.56 -1.66 -13.24
N ILE A 82 -3.03 -1.62 -11.99
CA ILE A 82 -2.52 -0.69 -10.97
C ILE A 82 -1.35 -1.27 -10.15
N PHE A 83 -0.90 -2.48 -10.43
CA PHE A 83 0.18 -3.12 -9.68
C PHE A 83 1.42 -2.22 -9.57
N ALA A 84 1.86 -1.62 -10.67
CA ALA A 84 3.02 -0.74 -10.65
C ALA A 84 2.80 0.38 -9.63
N SER A 85 1.69 1.14 -9.69
CA SER A 85 1.30 2.14 -8.68
C SER A 85 1.39 1.67 -7.22
N ILE A 86 1.01 0.43 -6.94
CA ILE A 86 1.05 -0.16 -5.59
C ILE A 86 2.49 -0.42 -5.13
N ASN A 87 3.38 -0.74 -6.06
CA ASN A 87 4.78 -0.99 -5.78
C ASN A 87 5.65 0.29 -5.85
N LEU A 88 5.15 1.38 -6.46
CA LEU A 88 5.91 2.63 -6.62
C LEU A 88 6.19 3.28 -5.27
N THR A 89 7.42 3.77 -5.13
CA THR A 89 7.85 4.59 -4.02
C THR A 89 8.58 5.83 -4.53
N LEU A 90 8.36 6.97 -3.87
CA LEU A 90 8.98 8.25 -4.15
C LEU A 90 9.96 8.59 -3.03
N ASP A 91 11.09 9.20 -3.35
CA ASP A 91 11.96 9.80 -2.34
C ASP A 91 11.26 10.99 -1.64
N GLY A 92 11.81 11.43 -0.50
CA GLY A 92 11.20 12.49 0.31
C GLY A 92 10.98 13.80 -0.47
N LYS A 93 11.95 14.22 -1.30
CA LYS A 93 11.85 15.46 -2.10
C LYS A 93 10.74 15.39 -3.14
N HIS A 94 10.56 14.24 -3.82
CA HIS A 94 9.54 14.07 -4.84
C HIS A 94 8.16 13.87 -4.22
N TRP A 95 8.08 13.13 -3.12
CA TRP A 95 6.82 12.93 -2.40
C TRP A 95 6.25 14.24 -1.87
N VAL A 96 7.05 15.07 -1.19
CA VAL A 96 6.62 16.37 -0.66
C VAL A 96 6.13 17.28 -1.78
N ARG A 97 6.87 17.35 -2.91
CA ARG A 97 6.45 18.13 -4.09
C ARG A 97 5.14 17.64 -4.69
N ALA A 98 4.97 16.32 -4.82
CA ALA A 98 3.74 15.72 -5.33
C ALA A 98 2.54 16.05 -4.43
N ARG A 99 2.74 16.01 -3.11
CA ARG A 99 1.72 16.40 -2.13
C ARG A 99 1.39 17.90 -2.18
N GLN A 100 2.38 18.78 -2.16
CA GLN A 100 2.17 20.25 -2.26
C GLN A 100 1.37 20.65 -3.49
N ARG A 101 1.68 20.04 -4.65
CA ARG A 101 0.93 20.26 -5.90
C ARG A 101 -0.54 19.87 -5.79
N ASN A 102 -0.83 18.77 -5.11
CA ASN A 102 -2.19 18.34 -4.85
C ASN A 102 -2.93 19.27 -3.86
N GLU A 103 -2.21 19.98 -3.00
CA GLU A 103 -2.79 20.85 -1.98
C GLU A 103 -2.93 22.32 -2.43
N ASN A 104 -2.37 22.70 -3.59
CA ASN A 104 -2.17 24.10 -4.00
C ASN A 104 -1.50 24.95 -2.89
N THR A 105 -0.67 24.34 -2.05
CA THR A 105 0.02 25.01 -0.93
C THR A 105 1.46 25.31 -1.32
N GLU A 106 1.79 26.60 -1.48
CA GLU A 106 3.16 27.04 -1.79
C GLU A 106 4.11 26.98 -0.59
N LEU A 107 3.60 26.75 0.64
CA LEU A 107 4.32 27.02 1.89
C LEU A 107 4.23 25.88 2.92
N LEU A 108 4.58 24.65 2.55
CA LEU A 108 4.99 23.67 3.57
C LEU A 108 6.44 23.94 3.93
N HIS A 109 6.64 24.87 4.87
CA HIS A 109 7.92 25.16 5.49
C HIS A 109 8.36 23.99 6.38
N SER A 110 9.67 23.74 6.33
CA SER A 110 10.43 22.65 6.97
C SER A 110 10.13 21.25 6.41
N ILE A 111 10.95 20.87 5.42
CA ILE A 111 11.33 19.48 5.21
C ILE A 111 11.93 19.04 6.56
N PRO A 112 11.46 17.96 7.21
CA PRO A 112 12.21 17.40 8.31
C PRO A 112 13.58 17.03 7.77
N ASP A 113 14.63 17.69 8.25
CA ASP A 113 16.04 17.34 8.02
C ASP A 113 16.41 16.01 8.72
N SER A 114 15.48 15.05 8.76
CA SER A 114 15.84 13.66 9.05
C SER A 114 16.29 13.03 7.74
N ASP A 115 17.55 13.32 7.45
CA ASP A 115 18.42 12.59 6.56
C ASP A 115 18.27 11.08 6.84
N HIS A 116 17.52 10.37 5.98
CA HIS A 116 17.60 8.94 5.64
C HIS A 116 16.37 8.50 4.82
N LEU A 117 16.51 8.52 3.49
CA LEU A 117 16.06 7.50 2.53
C LEU A 117 14.62 6.90 2.60
N THR A 118 13.67 7.46 3.37
CA THR A 118 12.37 6.80 3.56
C THR A 118 11.49 7.03 2.34
N ARG A 119 11.56 6.07 1.43
CA ARG A 119 10.73 5.96 0.22
C ARG A 119 9.26 5.83 0.63
N GLN A 120 8.40 6.71 0.12
CA GLN A 120 6.97 6.75 0.45
C GLN A 120 6.09 6.40 -0.76
N GLY A 121 4.95 5.77 -0.49
CA GLY A 121 3.97 5.45 -1.52
C GLY A 121 3.19 6.65 -2.05
N ILE A 122 2.34 6.40 -3.04
CA ILE A 122 1.47 7.41 -3.66
C ILE A 122 0.06 7.49 -3.04
N PHE A 123 -0.19 6.73 -1.96
CA PHE A 123 -1.48 6.68 -1.29
C PHE A 123 -1.54 7.63 -0.09
N PRO A 124 -2.73 8.14 0.28
CA PRO A 124 -2.90 9.00 1.45
C PRO A 124 -2.49 8.31 2.74
N LEU A 125 -1.72 9.01 3.57
CA LEU A 125 -1.32 8.54 4.91
C LEU A 125 -2.50 8.40 5.88
N THR A 126 -3.69 8.86 5.49
CA THR A 126 -4.92 8.86 6.29
C THR A 126 -5.80 7.63 6.07
N LEU A 127 -5.41 6.70 5.19
CA LEU A 127 -6.21 5.51 4.90
C LEU A 127 -6.25 4.56 6.10
N ASN A 128 -7.47 4.21 6.50
CA ASN A 128 -7.80 3.18 7.47
C ASN A 128 -8.11 1.84 6.79
N GLU A 129 -8.69 1.88 5.61
CA GLU A 129 -9.15 0.70 4.88
C GLU A 129 -8.71 0.75 3.42
N LEU A 130 -8.11 -0.33 2.94
CA LEU A 130 -7.61 -0.45 1.58
C LEU A 130 -7.95 -1.83 1.00
N HIS A 131 -8.76 -1.84 -0.05
CA HIS A 131 -9.16 -3.06 -0.73
C HIS A 131 -8.51 -3.14 -2.11
N LEU A 132 -7.70 -4.18 -2.30
CA LEU A 132 -6.81 -4.40 -3.43
C LEU A 132 -6.94 -5.83 -3.97
N ALA A 133 -8.10 -6.46 -3.80
CA ALA A 133 -8.30 -7.81 -4.32
C ALA A 133 -8.24 -7.82 -5.85
N TYR A 134 -7.76 -8.88 -6.49
CA TYR A 134 -7.71 -8.97 -7.96
C TYR A 134 -6.93 -7.82 -8.63
N CYS A 135 -5.77 -7.44 -8.07
CA CYS A 135 -4.93 -6.34 -8.59
C CYS A 135 -3.57 -6.83 -9.12
N SER A 136 -3.41 -8.14 -9.31
CA SER A 136 -2.18 -8.80 -9.78
C SER A 136 -0.93 -8.43 -8.96
N ILE A 137 -1.11 -8.24 -7.65
CA ILE A 137 -0.04 -7.80 -6.75
C ILE A 137 0.92 -8.94 -6.45
N THR A 138 2.20 -8.71 -6.68
CA THR A 138 3.30 -9.60 -6.25
C THR A 138 4.13 -8.99 -5.12
N GLN A 139 4.24 -7.66 -5.11
CA GLN A 139 5.00 -6.85 -4.15
C GLN A 139 4.25 -5.56 -3.84
N MET A 140 4.54 -4.94 -2.69
CA MET A 140 3.78 -3.78 -2.21
C MET A 140 4.65 -2.73 -1.51
N ALA A 141 5.81 -2.41 -2.08
CA ALA A 141 6.72 -1.43 -1.48
C ALA A 141 6.07 -0.04 -1.29
N GLY A 142 5.10 0.33 -2.11
CA GLY A 142 4.34 1.58 -1.97
C GLY A 142 3.34 1.59 -0.82
N LEU A 143 3.02 0.45 -0.19
CA LEU A 143 2.10 0.37 0.94
C LEU A 143 2.81 0.41 2.31
N THR A 144 4.14 0.46 2.31
CA THR A 144 5.04 0.40 3.48
C THR A 144 4.81 1.48 4.56
N THR A 145 4.13 2.57 4.21
CA THR A 145 4.13 3.82 4.97
C THR A 145 2.72 4.32 5.30
N LEU A 146 1.74 3.42 5.48
CA LEU A 146 0.37 3.78 5.85
C LEU A 146 0.16 3.67 7.38
N PRO A 147 0.41 4.74 8.17
CA PRO A 147 0.55 4.64 9.63
C PRO A 147 -0.75 4.27 10.35
N VAL A 148 -1.91 4.61 9.77
CA VAL A 148 -3.23 4.41 10.38
C VAL A 148 -4.03 3.32 9.67
N LEU A 149 -3.40 2.49 8.82
CA LEU A 149 -4.11 1.41 8.13
C LEU A 149 -4.52 0.32 9.13
N HIS A 150 -5.83 0.05 9.18
CA HIS A 150 -6.45 -0.96 10.04
C HIS A 150 -6.82 -2.21 9.26
N THR A 151 -7.32 -2.04 8.04
CA THR A 151 -7.85 -3.12 7.20
C THR A 151 -7.18 -3.10 5.84
N ILE A 152 -6.64 -4.25 5.43
CA ILE A 152 -6.19 -4.45 4.07
C ILE A 152 -6.71 -5.77 3.51
N ASN A 153 -7.31 -5.70 2.32
CA ASN A 153 -7.72 -6.87 1.56
C ASN A 153 -6.83 -7.03 0.32
N LEU A 154 -6.05 -8.10 0.29
CA LEU A 154 -5.14 -8.50 -0.77
C LEU A 154 -5.53 -9.85 -1.39
N ALA A 155 -6.78 -10.30 -1.23
CA ALA A 155 -7.22 -11.59 -1.75
C ALA A 155 -7.11 -11.68 -3.28
N HIS A 156 -6.95 -12.89 -3.82
CA HIS A 156 -6.84 -13.13 -5.27
C HIS A 156 -5.74 -12.29 -5.94
N ASN A 157 -4.53 -12.32 -5.36
CA ASN A 157 -3.34 -11.71 -5.94
C ASN A 157 -2.26 -12.79 -6.16
N HIS A 158 -1.02 -12.38 -6.43
CA HIS A 158 0.09 -13.27 -6.75
C HIS A 158 1.23 -13.13 -5.73
N ILE A 159 0.90 -12.97 -4.45
CA ILE A 159 1.88 -12.89 -3.37
C ILE A 159 2.39 -14.30 -3.07
N VAL A 160 3.70 -14.52 -3.24
CA VAL A 160 4.31 -15.85 -3.11
C VAL A 160 5.13 -16.01 -1.84
N ASP A 161 5.64 -14.92 -1.25
CA ASP A 161 6.57 -14.99 -0.11
C ASP A 161 6.26 -14.02 1.03
N MET A 162 6.73 -14.38 2.23
CA MET A 162 6.60 -13.56 3.43
C MET A 162 7.45 -12.28 3.39
N ALA A 163 8.53 -12.26 2.61
CA ALA A 163 9.39 -11.08 2.49
C ALA A 163 8.61 -9.90 1.88
N SER A 164 7.72 -10.18 0.93
CA SER A 164 6.81 -9.23 0.30
C SER A 164 5.80 -8.62 1.29
N LEU A 165 5.47 -9.35 2.36
CA LEU A 165 4.58 -8.90 3.44
C LEU A 165 5.34 -8.24 4.59
N SER A 166 6.64 -8.52 4.76
CA SER A 166 7.44 -8.03 5.88
C SER A 166 7.36 -6.52 6.07
N MET A 167 7.18 -5.79 4.97
CA MET A 167 7.03 -4.34 4.94
C MET A 167 5.73 -3.82 5.59
N LEU A 168 4.66 -4.62 5.63
CA LEU A 168 3.42 -4.23 6.30
C LEU A 168 3.59 -4.15 7.83
N ARG A 169 4.69 -4.69 8.40
CA ARG A 169 4.93 -4.67 9.84
C ARG A 169 5.02 -3.26 10.42
N PHE A 170 5.35 -2.29 9.57
CA PHE A 170 5.42 -0.88 9.94
C PHE A 170 4.03 -0.23 10.09
N SER A 171 2.97 -0.88 9.61
CA SER A 171 1.57 -0.49 9.85
C SER A 171 1.11 -1.03 11.21
N SER A 172 1.55 -0.41 12.31
CA SER A 172 1.29 -0.87 13.68
C SER A 172 -0.20 -0.89 14.07
N MET A 173 -1.04 -0.14 13.34
CA MET A 173 -2.48 -0.09 13.50
C MET A 173 -3.21 -1.22 12.75
N LEU A 174 -2.51 -2.07 11.98
CA LEU A 174 -3.15 -3.13 11.20
C LEU A 174 -3.82 -4.16 12.12
N ARG A 175 -5.10 -4.45 11.85
CA ARG A 175 -5.95 -5.38 12.60
C ARG A 175 -6.53 -6.48 11.73
N THR A 176 -6.84 -6.16 10.47
CA THR A 176 -7.48 -7.09 9.55
C THR A 176 -6.65 -7.22 8.28
N LEU A 177 -6.23 -8.44 7.98
CA LEU A 177 -5.47 -8.79 6.78
C LEU A 177 -6.18 -9.95 6.07
N ASN A 178 -6.48 -9.80 4.79
CA ASN A 178 -7.00 -10.87 3.95
C ASN A 178 -6.02 -11.15 2.80
N LEU A 179 -5.53 -12.36 2.73
CA LEU A 179 -4.57 -12.88 1.74
C LEU A 179 -5.09 -14.16 1.07
N MET A 180 -6.35 -14.53 1.29
CA MET A 180 -6.96 -15.70 0.66
C MET A 180 -6.70 -15.71 -0.85
N GLU A 181 -6.54 -16.90 -1.42
CA GLU A 181 -6.36 -17.05 -2.87
C GLU A 181 -5.08 -16.36 -3.38
N ASN A 182 -4.02 -16.39 -2.55
CA ASN A 182 -2.65 -16.09 -2.95
C ASN A 182 -1.79 -17.36 -2.80
N PRO A 183 -0.75 -17.56 -3.64
CA PRO A 183 0.16 -18.71 -3.53
C PRO A 183 0.80 -18.87 -2.14
N ILE A 184 1.04 -17.77 -1.41
CA ILE A 184 1.59 -17.82 -0.05
C ILE A 184 0.72 -18.62 0.94
N THR A 185 -0.59 -18.69 0.71
CA THR A 185 -1.53 -19.41 1.60
C THR A 185 -1.33 -20.93 1.59
N GLU A 186 -0.67 -21.46 0.56
CA GLU A 186 -0.32 -22.88 0.44
C GLU A 186 0.95 -23.25 1.23
N GLN A 187 1.68 -22.25 1.76
CA GLN A 187 2.90 -22.50 2.51
C GLN A 187 2.61 -23.16 3.87
N ASN A 188 3.45 -24.12 4.23
CA ASN A 188 3.42 -24.73 5.55
C ASN A 188 3.54 -23.66 6.63
N ASN A 189 2.71 -23.75 7.67
CA ASN A 189 2.70 -22.80 8.79
C ASN A 189 2.41 -21.34 8.39
N TYR A 190 1.84 -21.09 7.20
CA TYR A 190 1.51 -19.74 6.71
C TYR A 190 0.81 -18.87 7.77
N ARG A 191 -0.26 -19.40 8.37
CA ARG A 191 -1.07 -18.66 9.34
C ARG A 191 -0.29 -18.33 10.61
N SER A 192 0.41 -19.30 11.19
CA SER A 192 1.19 -19.09 12.41
C SER A 192 2.36 -18.12 12.19
N HIS A 193 3.03 -18.20 11.03
CA HIS A 193 4.08 -17.24 10.66
C HIS A 193 3.53 -15.81 10.57
N LEU A 194 2.36 -15.61 9.96
CA LEU A 194 1.75 -14.28 9.89
C LEU A 194 1.31 -13.77 11.26
N ILE A 195 0.74 -14.63 12.11
CA ILE A 195 0.37 -14.24 13.47
C ILE A 195 1.60 -13.80 14.26
N CYS A 196 2.73 -14.49 14.11
CA CYS A 196 4.01 -14.09 14.72
C CYS A 196 4.56 -12.79 14.11
N LEU A 197 4.44 -12.60 12.80
CA LEU A 197 4.93 -11.40 12.10
C LEU A 197 4.08 -10.16 12.41
N PHE A 198 2.78 -10.36 12.66
CA PHE A 198 1.80 -9.31 12.92
C PHE A 198 1.03 -9.59 14.22
N PRO A 199 1.66 -9.44 15.39
CA PRO A 199 1.07 -9.81 16.68
C PRO A 199 -0.20 -9.00 17.02
N HIS A 200 -0.39 -7.84 16.38
CA HIS A 200 -1.55 -6.97 16.58
C HIS A 200 -2.78 -7.35 15.75
N LEU A 201 -2.69 -8.33 14.82
CA LEU A 201 -3.84 -8.77 14.04
C LEU A 201 -4.95 -9.33 14.94
N THR A 202 -6.18 -8.97 14.63
CA THR A 202 -7.41 -9.52 15.23
C THR A 202 -8.13 -10.43 14.26
N THR A 203 -7.92 -10.24 12.95
CA THR A 203 -8.56 -11.03 11.90
C THR A 203 -7.55 -11.29 10.78
N LEU A 204 -7.43 -12.55 10.39
CA LEU A 204 -6.61 -13.02 9.28
C LEU A 204 -7.44 -13.96 8.41
N ASP A 205 -7.52 -13.66 7.12
CA ASP A 205 -8.26 -14.45 6.11
C ASP A 205 -9.72 -14.68 6.52
N GLU A 206 -10.37 -13.58 6.91
CA GLU A 206 -11.77 -13.53 7.36
C GLU A 206 -12.06 -14.35 8.63
N ARG A 207 -11.02 -14.91 9.27
CA ARG A 207 -11.13 -15.66 10.53
C ARG A 207 -10.53 -14.84 11.68
N PRO A 208 -11.17 -14.80 12.86
CA PRO A 208 -10.58 -14.17 14.03
C PRO A 208 -9.25 -14.86 14.39
N VAL A 209 -8.32 -14.11 14.95
CA VAL A 209 -7.07 -14.63 15.52
C VAL A 209 -7.26 -14.81 17.02
N ASP A 210 -7.23 -16.05 17.50
CA ASP A 210 -7.36 -16.34 18.93
C ASP A 210 -6.05 -15.99 19.67
N VAL A 211 -6.19 -15.55 20.92
CA VAL A 211 -5.08 -15.34 21.86
C VAL A 211 -4.24 -16.62 22.00
N LYS A 212 -4.86 -17.80 21.94
CA LYS A 212 -4.15 -19.08 22.00
C LYS A 212 -3.16 -19.28 20.85
N GLU A 213 -3.53 -18.87 19.63
CA GLU A 213 -2.66 -18.95 18.46
C GLU A 213 -1.43 -18.06 18.67
N LYS A 214 -1.64 -16.83 19.17
CA LYS A 214 -0.56 -15.87 19.46
C LYS A 214 0.44 -16.41 20.50
N VAL A 215 -0.04 -17.02 21.58
CA VAL A 215 0.82 -17.55 22.66
C VAL A 215 1.51 -18.86 22.23
N GLY A 216 0.82 -19.70 21.47
CA GLY A 216 1.35 -20.97 20.97
C GLY A 216 2.54 -20.76 20.05
N ASP A 217 2.47 -19.81 19.12
CA ASP A 217 3.53 -19.56 18.15
C ASP A 217 4.77 -18.89 18.76
N LEU A 218 4.59 -18.01 19.76
CA LEU A 218 5.69 -17.42 20.51
C LEU A 218 6.52 -18.48 21.27
N ALA A 219 5.88 -19.55 21.76
CA ALA A 219 6.55 -20.65 22.43
C ALA A 219 7.35 -21.56 21.48
N HIS A 220 6.98 -21.64 20.20
CA HIS A 220 7.71 -22.41 19.18
C HIS A 220 8.80 -21.58 18.49
N SER A 221 8.63 -20.26 18.40
CA SER A 221 9.59 -19.33 17.79
C SER A 221 10.71 -18.88 18.75
N PHE A 222 10.44 -18.86 20.06
CA PHE A 222 11.43 -18.56 21.10
C PHE A 222 11.55 -19.72 22.13
N PRO A 223 12.61 -20.55 22.08
CA PRO A 223 12.80 -21.65 23.03
C PRO A 223 12.97 -21.19 24.49
N LEU A 224 13.17 -19.89 24.74
CA LEU A 224 13.43 -19.34 26.09
C LEU A 224 12.23 -19.45 27.05
N PHE A 225 10.99 -19.60 26.57
CA PHE A 225 9.82 -19.73 27.45
C PHE A 225 9.59 -21.16 27.98
N SER A 226 10.31 -22.16 27.47
CA SER A 226 10.23 -23.53 27.98
C SER A 226 10.75 -23.66 29.43
N TRP A 227 11.51 -22.69 29.93
CA TRP A 227 12.08 -22.72 31.30
C TRP A 227 11.14 -22.18 32.39
N ILE A 228 10.10 -21.41 32.03
CA ILE A 228 9.23 -20.74 33.02
C ILE A 228 8.04 -21.63 33.44
N ARG A 229 7.74 -22.72 32.73
CA ARG A 229 6.68 -23.68 33.09
C ARG A 229 7.12 -24.82 34.03
N GLN A 230 8.34 -24.78 34.57
CA GLN A 230 8.87 -25.81 35.50
C GLN A 230 9.32 -25.26 36.87
N LYS A 231 8.79 -24.12 37.32
CA LYS A 231 8.92 -23.69 38.72
C LYS A 231 7.59 -23.34 39.34
#